data_AF-A0A1G1FNA6-F1
#
_entry.id   AF-A0A1G1FNA6-F1
#
_cell.length_a   1.000
_cell.length_b   1.000
_cell.length_c   1.000
_cell.angle_alpha   90.00
_cell.angle_beta   90.00
_cell.angle_gamma   90.00
#
_symmetry.space_group_name_H-M   'P 1'
#
loop_
_entity.id
_entity.type
_entity.pdbx_description
1 polymer ?
#
loop_
_entity_poly.entity_id
_entity_poly.type
_entity_poly.pdbx_seq_one_letter_code
_entity_poly.pdbx_strand_id
1 'polypeptide(L)' 'MPKIVTEVPEKIYRHINEEVKCGVFADTSSAVIFALKKAYAQKSRTYLRWLMKKEGLTEAGMLED' A
#
# COMPACT_ATOMS: atom_id res chain seq x y z
N MET A 1 -7.97 -6.18 -15.15
CA MET A 1 -7.35 -6.79 -13.95
C MET A 1 -7.83 -8.23 -13.82
N PRO A 2 -6.96 -9.17 -13.45
CA PRO A 2 -7.40 -10.54 -13.18
C PRO A 2 -8.37 -10.53 -11.99
N LYS A 3 -9.44 -11.35 -12.07
CA LYS A 3 -10.33 -11.57 -10.92
C LYS A 3 -9.61 -12.49 -9.94
N ILE A 4 -9.37 -11.99 -8.74
CA ILE A 4 -8.72 -12.74 -7.66
C ILE A 4 -9.80 -13.03 -6.63
N VAL A 5 -9.92 -14.29 -6.23
CA VAL A 5 -10.79 -14.72 -5.14
C VAL A 5 -9.89 -15.16 -4.00
N THR A 6 -10.12 -14.59 -2.82
CA THR A 6 -9.37 -14.93 -1.61
C THR A 6 -10.30 -14.87 -0.41
N GLU A 7 -10.03 -15.71 0.57
CA GLU A 7 -10.67 -15.62 1.88
C GLU A 7 -9.95 -14.54 2.70
N VAL A 8 -10.73 -13.81 3.51
CA VAL A 8 -10.25 -12.75 4.37
C VAL A 8 -10.90 -12.92 5.74
N PRO A 9 -10.18 -12.70 6.85
CA PRO A 9 -10.77 -12.74 8.18
C PRO A 9 -11.98 -11.80 8.32
N GLU A 10 -13.06 -12.31 8.93
CA GLU A 10 -14.33 -11.60 9.11
C GLU A 10 -14.17 -10.22 9.75
N LYS A 11 -13.26 -10.10 10.72
CA LYS A 11 -12.94 -8.82 11.37
C LYS A 11 -12.46 -7.76 10.38
N ILE A 12 -11.61 -8.15 9.43
CA ILE A 12 -11.07 -7.26 8.41
C ILE A 12 -12.18 -6.90 7.41
N TYR A 13 -12.97 -7.90 7.01
CA TYR A 13 -14.09 -7.67 6.12
C TYR A 13 -15.10 -6.67 6.69
N ARG A 14 -15.42 -6.77 7.98
CA ARG A 14 -16.31 -5.82 8.68
C ARG A 14 -15.78 -4.39 8.62
N HIS A 15 -14.49 -4.20 8.90
CA HIS A 15 -13.87 -2.87 8.84
C HIS A 15 -13.94 -2.26 7.44
N ILE A 16 -13.64 -3.04 6.40
CA ILE A 16 -13.74 -2.57 5.01
C ILE A 16 -15.19 -2.19 4.68
N ASN A 17 -16.16 -3.00 5.14
CA ASN A 17 -17.57 -2.74 4.89
C ASN A 17 -18.06 -1.46 5.62
N GLU A 18 -17.55 -1.18 6.81
CA GLU A 18 -17.81 0.09 7.52
C GLU A 18 -17.25 1.28 6.73
N GLU A 19 -16.04 1.21 6.20
CA GLU A 19 -15.46 2.28 5.37
C GLU A 19 -16.26 2.52 4.09
N VAL A 20 -16.77 1.46 3.46
CA VAL A 20 -17.67 1.56 2.30
C VAL A 20 -19.01 2.19 2.69
N LYS A 21 -19.63 1.76 3.80
CA LYS A 21 -20.89 2.35 4.31
C LYS A 21 -20.75 3.82 4.68
N CYS A 22 -19.60 4.21 5.20
CA CYS A 22 -19.27 5.61 5.50
C CYS A 22 -18.96 6.43 4.24
N GLY A 23 -18.97 5.83 3.05
CA GLY A 23 -18.70 6.51 1.78
C GLY A 23 -17.23 6.86 1.56
N VAL A 24 -16.30 6.29 2.35
CA VAL A 24 -14.85 6.47 2.17
C VAL A 24 -14.40 5.80 0.87
N PHE A 25 -15.01 4.68 0.53
CA PHE A 25 -14.75 3.89 -0.67
C PHE A 25 -16.05 3.56 -1.39
N ALA A 26 -16.03 3.52 -2.72
CA ALA A 26 -17.20 3.23 -3.55
C ALA A 26 -17.66 1.77 -3.41
N ASP A 27 -16.71 0.85 -3.29
CA ASP A 27 -16.95 -0.59 -3.14
C ASP A 27 -15.78 -1.28 -2.43
N THR A 28 -15.99 -2.51 -1.95
CA THR A 28 -14.99 -3.32 -1.26
C THR A 28 -13.71 -3.51 -2.06
N SER A 29 -13.80 -3.68 -3.39
CA SER A 29 -12.63 -3.87 -4.25
C SER A 29 -11.78 -2.61 -4.29
N SER A 30 -12.41 -1.43 -4.36
CA SER A 30 -11.70 -0.15 -4.33
C SER A 30 -10.91 0.04 -3.03
N ALA A 31 -11.52 -0.30 -1.89
CA ALA A 31 -10.87 -0.25 -0.58
C ALA A 31 -9.66 -1.20 -0.50
N VAL A 32 -9.83 -2.46 -0.96
CA VAL A 32 -8.77 -3.47 -0.95
C VAL A 32 -7.62 -3.07 -1.88
N ILE A 33 -7.92 -2.61 -3.09
CA ILE A 33 -6.90 -2.16 -4.07
C ILE A 33 -6.11 -0.98 -3.48
N PHE A 34 -6.77 -0.03 -2.83
CA PHE A 34 -6.12 1.09 -2.17
C PHE A 34 -5.18 0.63 -1.05
N ALA A 35 -5.65 -0.26 -0.18
CA ALA A 35 -4.84 -0.82 0.90
C ALA A 35 -3.59 -1.56 0.38
N LEU A 36 -3.75 -2.38 -0.67
CA LEU A 36 -2.64 -3.09 -1.30
C LEU A 36 -1.61 -2.14 -1.91
N LYS A 37 -2.06 -1.11 -2.63
CA LYS A 37 -1.16 -0.08 -3.19
C LYS A 37 -0.39 0.64 -2.09
N LYS A 38 -1.06 0.99 -0.99
CA LYS A 38 -0.42 1.63 0.18
C LYS A 38 0.64 0.74 0.80
N ALA A 39 0.32 -0.54 1.04
CA ALA A 39 1.26 -1.51 1.60
C ALA A 39 2.47 -1.73 0.68
N TYR A 40 2.24 -1.85 -0.63
CA TYR A 40 3.32 -1.99 -1.61
C TYR A 40 4.22 -0.75 -1.65
N ALA A 41 3.64 0.45 -1.67
CA ALA A 41 4.39 1.70 -1.62
C ALA A 41 5.25 1.81 -0.35
N GLN A 42 4.74 1.39 0.80
CA GLN A 42 5.50 1.34 2.05
C GLN A 42 6.67 0.36 1.95
N LYS A 43 6.43 -0.86 1.46
CA LYS A 43 7.48 -1.87 1.26
C LYS A 43 8.57 -1.37 0.30
N SER A 44 8.15 -0.76 -0.81
CA SER A 44 9.07 -0.16 -1.80
C SER A 44 9.92 0.96 -1.18
N ARG A 45 9.32 1.87 -0.40
CA ARG A 45 10.06 2.94 0.28
C ARG A 45 11.07 2.39 1.28
N THR A 46 10.68 1.37 2.06
CA THR A 46 11.59 0.71 3.01
C THR A 46 12.77 0.08 2.27
N TYR A 47 12.51 -0.60 1.16
CA TYR A 47 13.55 -1.19 0.32
C TYR A 47 14.48 -0.13 -0.26
N LEU A 48 13.94 0.96 -0.82
CA LEU A 48 14.75 2.04 -1.40
C LEU A 48 15.62 2.71 -0.34
N ARG A 49 15.09 2.98 0.86
CA ARG A 49 15.89 3.52 1.98
C ARG A 49 17.01 2.57 2.39
N TRP A 50 16.74 1.27 2.42
CA TRP A 50 17.77 0.28 2.69
C TRP A 50 18.85 0.27 1.60
N LEU A 51 18.45 0.34 0.33
CA LEU A 51 19.36 0.36 -0.82
C LEU A 51 20.25 1.62 -0.79
N MET A 52 19.66 2.80 -0.56
CA MET A 52 20.42 4.05 -0.44
C MET A 52 21.48 3.97 0.65
N LYS A 53 21.13 3.42 1.83
CA LYS A 53 22.10 3.21 2.91
C LYS A 53 23.20 2.23 2.54
N LYS A 54 22.87 1.17 1.81
CA LYS A 54 23.85 0.16 1.38
C LYS A 54 24.85 0.72 0.37
N GLU A 55 24.37 1.49 -0.59
CA GLU A 55 25.18 2.09 -1.66
C GLU A 55 25.87 3.40 -1.24
N GLY A 56 25.71 3.83 0.03
CA GLY A 56 26.31 5.07 0.54
C GLY A 56 25.73 6.34 -0.08
N LEU A 57 24.57 6.24 -0.74
CA LEU A 57 23.88 7.38 -1.35
C LEU A 57 23.25 8.24 -0.25
N THR A 58 23.76 9.46 -0.12
CA THR A 58 23.19 10.48 0.77
C THR A 58 22.15 11.30 0.01
N GLU A 59 21.20 11.89 0.73
CA GLU A 59 20.22 12.81 0.11
C GLU A 59 20.92 13.98 -0.61
N ALA A 60 22.08 14.42 -0.09
CA ALA A 60 22.92 15.43 -0.73
C ALA A 60 23.50 14.98 -2.07
N GLY A 61 23.96 13.73 -2.19
CA GLY A 61 24.48 13.18 -3.45
C GLY A 61 23.41 12.86 -4.49
N MET A 62 22.12 12.89 -4.12
CA MET A 62 21.00 12.79 -5.07
C MET A 62 20.52 14.15 -5.60
N LEU A 63 20.96 15.26 -4.99
CA LEU A 63 20.58 16.63 -5.34
C LEU A 63 21.61 17.33 -6.23
N GLU A 64 22.69 16.64 -6.62
CA GLU A 64 23.66 17.16 -7.58
C GLU A 64 23.14 16.92 -9.01
N ASP A 65 22.48 17.94 -9.56
CA ASP A 65 22.39 18.23 -11.00
C ASP A 65 23.33 19.40 -11.35
#